data_AF-A0A536D770-F1
#
_entry.id   AF-A0A536D770-F1
#
_cell.length_a   1.000
_cell.length_b   1.000
_cell.length_c   1.000
_cell.angle_alpha   90.00
_cell.angle_beta   90.00
_cell.angle_gamma   90.00
#
_symmetry.space_group_name_H-M   'P 1'
#
loop_
_entity.id
_entity.type
_entity.pdbx_description
1 polymer ?
#
loop_
_entity_poly.entity_id
_entity_poly.type
_entity_poly.pdbx_seq_one_letter_code
_entity_poly.pdbx_strand_id
1 'polypeptide(L)'
;MPRLRIEPSQRVRLINPPAGFDGVQSVASEPFDVVLLFAAGRAELERGAPAAIAALKNGAKLWVAYPKPGSGPVADLSRDHGWGVLHAAGLVGVMPMTVNEKWNALRWRPNDEAVAAGQASADVPPVDLLPVGRRATFAYRVIRAITVPLLRLSFRFTVHGRENIPRSGTYIVIANHLGWLDALTILMVFPIEPRIHMLADPTGMMRRKAEWAFIRAAGGIIPVERSIKDPQALFRRVGDCLKLGGAVALFPEGDFGPREGELLPFKKGFAHFAVSGGVPVVPVGLSGVKDVWLGKRIVANIGAPIPSSGRTVDEMRELGAEAVAKLLPEYHEPSGPKPLRRWLTGLF
;
A
#
# COMPACT_ATOMS: atom_id res chain seq x y z
N MET A 1 19.42 17.05 19.06
CA MET A 1 18.53 16.83 17.89
C MET A 1 17.25 17.68 17.95
N PRO A 2 17.29 19.01 17.73
CA PRO A 2 16.11 19.88 17.85
C PRO A 2 14.96 19.44 16.93
N ARG A 3 15.33 18.84 15.78
CA ARG A 3 14.38 18.40 14.75
C ARG A 3 13.53 17.22 15.16
N LEU A 4 13.93 16.36 16.09
CA LEU A 4 13.10 15.24 16.59
C LEU A 4 12.39 15.58 17.92
N ARG A 5 12.57 16.81 18.43
CA ARG A 5 12.07 17.25 19.74
C ARG A 5 12.45 16.31 20.89
N ILE A 6 13.68 15.78 20.84
CA ILE A 6 14.28 15.00 21.92
C ILE A 6 15.03 15.99 22.82
N GLU A 7 14.66 16.02 24.09
CA GLU A 7 15.27 16.90 25.10
C GLU A 7 16.60 16.30 25.58
N PRO A 8 17.61 17.11 25.94
CA PRO A 8 18.90 16.61 26.42
C PRO A 8 18.80 15.73 27.68
N SER A 9 17.77 15.93 28.51
CA SER A 9 17.50 15.15 29.73
C SER A 9 16.89 13.77 29.45
N GLN A 10 16.38 13.52 28.25
CA GLN A 10 15.71 12.27 27.92
C GLN A 10 16.71 11.14 27.69
N ARG A 11 16.44 9.99 28.31
CA ARG A 11 17.18 8.73 28.16
C ARG A 11 16.82 8.10 26.83
N VAL A 12 17.74 8.17 25.87
CA VAL A 12 17.53 7.66 24.50
C VAL A 12 18.18 6.29 24.30
N ARG A 13 17.44 5.34 23.74
CA ARG A 13 17.98 4.08 23.23
C ARG A 13 18.12 4.16 21.71
N LEU A 14 19.34 4.02 21.21
CA LEU A 14 19.59 3.81 19.78
C LEU A 14 19.55 2.33 19.43
N ILE A 15 18.86 1.99 18.35
CA ILE A 15 18.85 0.65 17.76
C ILE A 15 19.39 0.75 16.33
N ASN A 16 20.44 -0.02 16.03
CA ASN A 16 21.13 -0.09 14.74
C ASN A 16 21.63 1.27 14.18
N PRO A 17 22.19 2.19 14.99
CA PRO A 17 22.62 3.48 14.47
C PRO A 17 23.68 3.31 13.37
N PRO A 18 23.66 4.13 12.30
CA PRO A 18 24.69 4.08 11.27
C PRO A 18 26.05 4.45 11.88
N ALA A 19 27.12 3.93 11.28
CA ALA A 19 28.49 4.22 11.73
C ALA A 19 28.74 5.74 11.80
N GLY A 20 29.31 6.21 12.91
CA GLY A 20 29.60 7.62 13.15
C GLY A 20 28.38 8.49 13.47
N PHE A 21 27.23 7.91 13.78
CA PHE A 21 26.08 8.68 14.25
C PHE A 21 26.35 9.32 15.62
N ASP A 22 26.36 10.65 15.68
CA ASP A 22 26.71 11.45 16.86
C ASP A 22 25.56 12.35 17.36
N GLY A 23 24.38 12.28 16.73
CA GLY A 23 23.33 13.27 16.98
C GLY A 23 22.59 13.12 18.32
N VAL A 24 22.70 11.98 19.01
CA VAL A 24 22.29 11.78 20.41
C VAL A 24 23.03 10.59 21.03
N GLN A 25 23.31 10.64 22.33
CA GLN A 25 23.94 9.55 23.06
C GLN A 25 22.92 8.44 23.39
N SER A 26 23.36 7.18 23.29
CA SER A 26 22.54 6.02 23.63
C SER A 26 22.80 5.60 25.07
N VAL A 27 21.75 5.36 25.86
CA VAL A 27 21.85 4.73 27.17
C VAL A 27 21.67 3.21 27.08
N ALA A 28 22.32 2.49 27.99
CA ALA A 28 22.34 1.04 28.00
C ALA A 28 21.18 0.40 28.78
N SER A 29 20.70 1.07 29.84
CA SER A 29 19.70 0.52 30.76
C SER A 29 18.37 1.28 30.74
N GLU A 30 17.30 0.55 31.02
CA GLU A 30 15.95 1.07 31.20
C GLU A 30 15.83 1.94 32.47
N PRO A 31 14.77 2.78 32.58
CA PRO A 31 13.76 3.07 31.56
C PRO A 31 14.29 3.95 30.42
N PHE A 32 13.64 3.91 29.27
CA PHE A 32 13.93 4.77 28.12
C PHE A 32 12.78 5.77 27.92
N ASP A 33 13.12 7.04 27.72
CA ASP A 33 12.13 8.06 27.35
C ASP A 33 11.87 8.06 25.83
N VAL A 34 12.89 7.68 25.05
CA VAL A 34 12.87 7.69 23.59
C VAL A 34 13.63 6.48 23.05
N VAL A 35 13.09 5.83 22.03
CA VAL A 35 13.79 4.85 21.21
C VAL A 35 13.91 5.38 19.80
N LEU A 36 15.13 5.39 19.25
CA LEU A 36 15.39 5.74 17.86
C LEU A 36 15.99 4.53 17.16
N LEU A 37 15.16 3.88 16.36
CA LEU A 37 15.53 2.75 15.51
C LEU A 37 15.95 3.26 14.13
N PHE A 38 17.11 2.85 13.63
CA PHE A 38 17.50 3.07 12.24
C PHE A 38 17.26 1.80 11.42
N ALA A 39 16.63 1.97 10.26
CA ALA A 39 16.40 0.90 9.31
C ALA A 39 16.63 1.41 7.88
N ALA A 40 17.68 0.92 7.22
CA ALA A 40 17.96 1.24 5.82
C ALA A 40 16.97 0.59 4.86
N GLY A 41 16.29 -0.48 5.30
CA GLY A 41 15.27 -1.20 4.56
C GLY A 41 14.42 -2.09 5.47
N ARG A 42 13.42 -2.76 4.89
CA ARG A 42 12.43 -3.54 5.65
C ARG A 42 13.04 -4.66 6.48
N ALA A 43 14.03 -5.35 5.94
CA ALA A 43 14.69 -6.43 6.66
C ALA A 43 15.36 -5.96 7.97
N GLU A 44 15.94 -4.75 7.97
CA GLU A 44 16.49 -4.15 9.19
C GLU A 44 15.39 -3.68 10.15
N LEU A 45 14.31 -3.12 9.59
CA LEU A 45 13.13 -2.73 10.36
C LEU A 45 12.53 -3.94 11.08
N GLU A 46 12.32 -5.06 10.38
CA GLU A 46 11.75 -6.29 10.95
C GLU A 46 12.63 -6.88 12.05
N ARG A 47 13.97 -6.83 11.90
CA ARG A 47 14.90 -7.26 12.96
C ARG A 47 14.87 -6.33 14.17
N GLY A 48 14.76 -5.02 13.98
CA GLY A 48 14.82 -4.03 15.06
C GLY A 48 13.47 -3.74 15.74
N ALA A 49 12.35 -3.96 15.04
CA ALA A 49 11.02 -3.61 15.49
C ALA A 49 10.62 -4.28 16.82
N PRO A 50 10.88 -5.58 17.07
CA PRO A 50 10.48 -6.22 18.33
C PRO A 50 11.04 -5.52 19.58
N ALA A 51 12.33 -5.17 19.57
CA ALA A 51 12.97 -4.44 20.67
C ALA A 51 12.42 -3.02 20.82
N ALA A 52 12.17 -2.35 19.69
CA ALA A 52 11.61 -1.00 19.67
C ALA A 52 10.16 -0.94 20.19
N ILE A 53 9.34 -1.94 19.84
CA ILE A 53 7.94 -2.08 20.27
C ILE A 53 7.86 -2.46 21.75
N ALA A 54 8.77 -3.29 22.25
CA ALA A 54 8.83 -3.63 23.67
C ALA A 54 9.02 -2.38 24.54
N ALA A 55 9.93 -1.48 24.14
CA ALA A 55 10.16 -0.23 24.86
C ALA A 55 8.97 0.74 24.84
N LEU A 56 8.15 0.73 23.78
CA LEU A 56 6.90 1.52 23.72
C LEU A 56 5.93 1.14 24.84
N LYS A 57 5.85 -0.14 25.20
CA LYS A 57 4.97 -0.62 26.29
C LYS A 57 5.32 0.00 27.65
N ASN A 58 6.56 0.48 27.80
CA ASN A 58 7.06 1.15 29.00
C ASN A 58 6.91 2.68 28.92
N GLY A 59 6.09 3.20 27.99
CA GLY A 59 5.82 4.64 27.83
C GLY A 59 6.84 5.40 26.97
N ALA A 60 7.82 4.72 26.38
CA ALA A 60 8.87 5.35 25.59
C ALA A 60 8.35 5.90 24.25
N LYS A 61 8.97 6.97 23.76
CA LYS A 61 8.69 7.52 22.42
C LYS A 61 9.50 6.77 21.35
N LEU A 62 8.86 5.96 20.50
CA LEU A 62 9.46 5.41 19.27
C LEU A 62 9.58 6.38 18.07
N TRP A 63 10.80 6.55 17.59
CA TRP A 63 11.14 7.08 16.28
C TRP A 63 11.78 5.99 15.42
N VAL A 64 11.40 5.93 14.14
CA VAL A 64 12.03 5.02 13.18
C VAL A 64 12.61 5.83 12.03
N ALA A 65 13.93 5.80 11.89
CA ALA A 65 14.69 6.48 10.87
C ALA A 65 14.84 5.61 9.61
N TYR A 66 14.61 6.22 8.45
CA TYR A 66 14.71 5.62 7.12
C TYR A 66 15.50 6.52 6.15
N PRO A 67 16.14 5.96 5.11
CA PRO A 67 16.97 6.74 4.19
C PRO A 67 16.16 7.75 3.38
N LYS A 68 16.80 8.86 3.03
CA LYS A 68 16.24 9.82 2.07
C LYS A 68 16.35 9.26 0.64
N PRO A 69 15.43 9.63 -0.26
CA PRO A 69 15.58 9.31 -1.67
C PRO A 69 16.93 9.80 -2.20
N GLY A 70 17.70 8.91 -2.83
CA GLY A 70 19.00 9.23 -3.42
C GLY A 70 20.21 9.18 -2.47
N SER A 71 20.03 8.86 -1.18
CA SER A 71 21.15 8.73 -0.23
C SER A 71 21.81 7.34 -0.21
N GLY A 72 21.45 6.44 -1.14
CA GLY A 72 21.92 5.05 -1.20
C GLY A 72 21.20 4.21 -2.27
N PRO A 73 21.30 2.87 -2.22
CA PRO A 73 20.50 1.95 -3.04
C PRO A 73 18.99 2.24 -2.90
N VAL A 74 18.18 1.79 -3.86
CA VAL A 74 16.72 1.97 -3.81
C VAL A 74 16.18 1.34 -2.52
N ALA A 75 15.75 2.19 -1.59
CA ALA A 75 15.19 1.74 -0.31
C ALA A 75 13.77 1.21 -0.52
N ASP A 76 13.47 0.05 0.05
CA ASP A 76 12.13 -0.54 0.13
C ASP A 76 11.30 0.02 1.31
N LEU A 77 11.88 0.97 2.05
CA LEU A 77 11.25 1.87 3.00
C LEU A 77 11.14 3.28 2.44
N SER A 78 10.01 3.92 2.67
CA SER A 78 9.79 5.33 2.37
C SER A 78 8.96 5.97 3.46
N ARG A 79 8.65 7.27 3.35
CA ARG A 79 7.74 7.94 4.29
C ARG A 79 6.42 7.18 4.45
N ASP A 80 5.90 6.64 3.35
CA ASP A 80 4.52 6.14 3.27
C ASP A 80 4.42 4.61 3.19
N HIS A 81 5.52 3.89 2.95
CA HIS A 81 5.48 2.46 2.61
C HIS A 81 6.57 1.64 3.31
N GLY A 82 6.30 0.35 3.46
CA GLY A 82 7.21 -0.65 4.06
C GLY A 82 7.17 -0.72 5.57
N TRP A 83 6.11 -0.19 6.17
CA TRP A 83 5.92 -0.15 7.62
C TRP A 83 5.09 -1.32 8.16
N GLY A 84 4.85 -2.36 7.35
CA GLY A 84 3.98 -3.49 7.67
C GLY A 84 4.15 -4.07 9.08
N VAL A 85 5.39 -4.27 9.55
CA VAL A 85 5.67 -4.81 10.90
C VAL A 85 5.18 -3.89 12.03
N LEU A 86 5.25 -2.56 11.85
CA LEU A 86 4.77 -1.59 12.85
C LEU A 86 3.25 -1.48 12.82
N HIS A 87 2.65 -1.50 11.63
CA HIS A 87 1.20 -1.54 11.49
C HIS A 87 0.59 -2.82 12.06
N ALA A 88 1.23 -3.98 11.84
CA ALA A 88 0.81 -5.25 12.43
C ALA A 88 0.85 -5.22 13.96
N ALA A 89 1.72 -4.40 14.55
CA ALA A 89 1.79 -4.14 15.98
C ALA A 89 0.79 -3.08 16.49
N GLY A 90 -0.14 -2.61 15.65
CA GLY A 90 -1.14 -1.61 16.02
C GLY A 90 -0.61 -0.18 16.12
N LEU A 91 0.56 0.10 15.54
CA LEU A 91 1.17 1.42 15.57
C LEU A 91 0.83 2.23 14.31
N VAL A 92 0.76 3.55 14.50
CA VAL A 92 0.54 4.52 13.42
C VAL A 92 1.66 5.55 13.37
N GLY A 93 2.07 5.90 12.15
CA GLY A 93 3.05 6.93 11.89
C GLY A 93 2.39 8.30 11.83
N VAL A 94 2.86 9.26 12.63
CA VAL A 94 2.18 10.56 12.76
C VAL A 94 2.91 11.70 12.05
N MET A 95 4.21 11.85 12.27
CA MET A 95 4.95 13.02 11.81
C MET A 95 6.36 12.64 11.35
N PRO A 96 6.70 12.93 10.07
CA PRO A 96 8.05 12.75 9.56
C PRO A 96 8.91 13.96 9.92
N MET A 97 10.16 13.73 10.29
CA MET A 97 11.14 14.76 10.61
C MET A 97 12.49 14.41 10.00
N THR A 98 13.22 15.41 9.53
CA THR A 98 14.58 15.19 9.04
C THR A 98 15.55 15.01 10.20
N VAL A 99 16.27 13.90 10.19
CA VAL A 99 17.33 13.60 11.15
C VAL A 99 18.60 14.34 10.72
N ASN A 100 19.05 14.09 9.49
CA ASN A 100 20.24 14.72 8.89
C ASN A 100 20.15 14.69 7.35
N GLU A 101 21.28 14.86 6.66
CA GLU A 101 21.34 14.84 5.20
C GLU A 101 20.98 13.48 4.57
N LYS A 102 21.13 12.38 5.31
CA LYS A 102 20.91 11.01 4.81
C LYS A 102 19.61 10.38 5.32
N TRP A 103 19.09 10.81 6.46
CA TRP A 103 17.99 10.14 7.16
C TRP A 103 16.80 11.07 7.43
N ASN A 104 15.60 10.55 7.23
CA ASN A 104 14.37 11.04 7.84
C ASN A 104 13.96 10.08 8.97
N ALA A 105 13.07 10.49 9.85
CA ALA A 105 12.45 9.63 10.85
C ALA A 105 10.96 9.89 10.98
N LEU A 106 10.19 8.84 11.21
CA LEU A 106 8.76 8.91 11.48
C LEU A 106 8.51 8.58 12.96
N ARG A 107 7.67 9.39 13.62
CA ARG A 107 7.20 9.09 14.99
C ARG A 107 6.10 8.04 14.93
N TRP A 108 6.22 7.00 15.76
CA TRP A 108 5.27 5.91 15.88
C TRP A 108 4.65 5.84 17.27
N ARG A 109 3.34 5.60 17.35
CA ARG A 109 2.63 5.44 18.62
C ARG A 109 1.42 4.50 18.47
N PRO A 110 0.90 3.94 19.58
CA PRO A 110 -0.36 3.21 19.58
C PRO A 110 -1.50 4.01 18.95
N ASN A 111 -2.37 3.32 18.21
CA ASN A 111 -3.43 3.96 17.46
C ASN A 111 -4.45 4.71 18.34
N ASP A 112 -4.82 4.13 19.47
CA ASP A 112 -5.71 4.71 20.48
C ASP A 112 -5.14 6.02 21.05
N GLU A 113 -3.85 6.06 21.39
CA GLU A 113 -3.18 7.30 21.82
C GLU A 113 -3.16 8.36 20.72
N ALA A 114 -2.89 7.95 19.47
CA ALA A 114 -2.93 8.86 18.34
C ALA A 114 -4.35 9.44 18.15
N VAL A 115 -5.38 8.62 18.28
CA VAL A 115 -6.79 9.02 18.18
C VAL A 115 -7.13 10.01 19.29
N ALA A 116 -6.77 9.71 20.54
CA ALA A 116 -7.03 10.59 21.68
C ALA A 116 -6.32 11.95 21.52
N ALA A 117 -5.13 11.96 20.92
CA ALA A 117 -4.37 13.18 20.64
C ALA A 117 -4.86 13.96 19.41
N GLY A 118 -5.94 13.53 18.74
CA GLY A 118 -6.42 14.14 17.49
C GLY A 118 -5.42 14.02 16.34
N GLN A 119 -4.51 13.05 16.41
CA GLN A 119 -3.36 12.88 15.51
C GLN A 119 -3.38 11.54 14.75
N ALA A 120 -4.23 10.59 15.15
CA ALA A 120 -4.51 9.42 14.32
C ALA A 120 -5.34 9.86 13.14
N SER A 121 -4.93 9.39 11.96
CA SER A 121 -5.66 9.51 10.71
C SER A 121 -6.02 10.96 10.40
N ALA A 122 -5.05 11.69 9.86
CA ALA A 122 -5.33 12.96 9.20
C ALA A 122 -6.41 12.72 8.14
N ASP A 123 -7.62 13.19 8.41
CA ASP A 123 -8.69 13.42 7.44
C ASP A 123 -9.00 12.26 6.48
N VAL A 124 -8.75 10.98 6.80
CA VAL A 124 -9.16 9.87 5.90
C VAL A 124 -10.66 10.02 5.69
N PRO A 125 -11.11 10.30 4.46
CA PRO A 125 -12.48 10.67 4.29
C PRO A 125 -13.37 9.48 4.60
N PRO A 126 -14.61 9.75 5.03
CA PRO A 126 -15.58 8.71 5.30
C PRO A 126 -15.62 7.67 4.18
N VAL A 127 -15.77 6.39 4.55
CA VAL A 127 -15.79 5.28 3.59
C VAL A 127 -16.89 5.42 2.52
N ASP A 128 -17.91 6.22 2.81
CA ASP A 128 -19.03 6.56 1.94
C ASP A 128 -18.83 7.83 1.09
N LEU A 129 -17.68 8.52 1.20
CA LEU A 129 -17.38 9.80 0.53
C LEU A 129 -17.66 9.77 -0.99
N LEU A 130 -17.27 8.70 -1.68
CA LEU A 130 -17.34 8.62 -3.14
C LEU A 130 -18.41 7.61 -3.59
N PRO A 131 -19.28 7.94 -4.55
CA PRO A 131 -20.41 7.10 -4.94
C PRO A 131 -19.93 5.79 -5.58
N VAL A 132 -20.48 4.67 -5.09
CA VAL A 132 -20.21 3.33 -5.61
C VAL A 132 -21.28 2.87 -6.61
N GLY A 133 -21.00 1.81 -7.36
CA GLY A 133 -21.98 1.18 -8.26
C GLY A 133 -21.46 0.93 -9.67
N ARG A 134 -22.29 0.27 -10.48
CA ARG A 134 -21.95 -0.29 -11.80
C ARG A 134 -21.49 0.72 -12.84
N ARG A 135 -22.21 1.82 -13.00
CA ARG A 135 -21.99 2.75 -14.12
C ARG A 135 -20.76 3.63 -13.89
N ALA A 136 -19.99 3.82 -14.95
CA ALA A 136 -18.88 4.76 -14.95
C ALA A 136 -19.41 6.20 -15.03
N THR A 137 -19.01 7.05 -14.08
CA THR A 137 -19.33 8.48 -14.12
C THR A 137 -18.67 9.16 -15.32
N PHE A 138 -19.19 10.32 -15.71
CA PHE A 138 -18.56 11.12 -16.79
C PHE A 138 -17.09 11.42 -16.47
N ALA A 139 -16.79 11.85 -15.24
CA ALA A 139 -15.43 12.14 -14.81
C ALA A 139 -14.50 10.90 -14.88
N TYR A 140 -14.98 9.72 -14.44
CA TYR A 140 -14.25 8.46 -14.58
C TYR A 140 -13.93 8.14 -16.04
N ARG A 141 -14.90 8.34 -16.94
CA ARG A 141 -14.73 8.10 -18.39
C ARG A 141 -13.66 9.03 -18.99
N VAL A 142 -13.72 10.33 -18.65
CA VAL A 142 -12.73 11.32 -19.10
C VAL A 142 -11.34 10.98 -18.58
N ILE A 143 -11.20 10.71 -17.28
CA ILE A 143 -9.92 10.33 -16.67
C ILE A 143 -9.35 9.09 -17.33
N ARG A 144 -10.16 8.04 -17.51
CA ARG A 144 -9.72 6.82 -18.19
C ARG A 144 -9.31 7.09 -19.64
N ALA A 145 -10.03 7.95 -20.36
CA ALA A 145 -9.72 8.32 -21.74
C ALA A 145 -8.40 9.09 -21.88
N ILE A 146 -7.94 9.78 -20.82
CA ILE A 146 -6.65 10.48 -20.80
C ILE A 146 -5.54 9.55 -20.29
N THR A 147 -5.77 8.87 -19.16
CA THR A 147 -4.75 8.05 -18.49
C THR A 147 -4.37 6.82 -19.31
N VAL A 148 -5.32 6.14 -19.96
CA VAL A 148 -5.02 4.91 -20.71
C VAL A 148 -4.08 5.16 -21.91
N PRO A 149 -4.31 6.16 -22.78
CA PRO A 149 -3.37 6.49 -23.85
C PRO A 149 -2.00 6.92 -23.33
N LEU A 150 -1.94 7.74 -22.28
CA LEU A 150 -0.66 8.17 -21.69
C LEU A 150 0.17 6.99 -21.19
N LEU A 151 -0.47 6.02 -20.51
CA LEU A 151 0.20 4.80 -20.07
C LEU A 151 0.68 3.96 -21.25
N ARG A 152 -0.14 3.79 -22.30
CA ARG A 152 0.24 3.03 -23.50
C ARG A 152 1.36 3.68 -24.32
N LEU A 153 1.46 5.00 -24.29
CA LEU A 153 2.56 5.73 -24.90
C LEU A 153 3.83 5.60 -24.04
N SER A 154 3.68 5.58 -22.72
CA SER A 154 4.79 5.52 -21.77
C SER A 154 5.37 4.12 -21.60
N PHE A 155 4.56 3.07 -21.74
CA PHE A 155 4.93 1.69 -21.41
C PHE A 155 4.38 0.68 -22.43
N ARG A 156 5.07 -0.46 -22.57
CA ARG A 156 4.67 -1.57 -23.44
C ARG A 156 3.86 -2.59 -22.65
N PHE A 157 2.54 -2.52 -22.73
CA PHE A 157 1.67 -3.45 -22.01
C PHE A 157 1.49 -4.77 -22.76
N THR A 158 1.68 -5.88 -22.06
CA THR A 158 1.28 -7.23 -22.49
C THR A 158 0.22 -7.74 -21.52
N VAL A 159 -0.95 -8.12 -22.05
CA VAL A 159 -2.06 -8.60 -21.22
C VAL A 159 -2.48 -9.99 -21.67
N HIS A 160 -2.46 -10.95 -20.75
CA HIS A 160 -2.90 -12.32 -20.95
C HIS A 160 -4.18 -12.60 -20.15
N GLY A 161 -5.06 -13.47 -20.65
CA GLY A 161 -6.26 -13.89 -19.92
C GLY A 161 -7.39 -12.86 -19.91
N ARG A 162 -7.46 -11.93 -20.87
CA ARG A 162 -8.53 -10.91 -20.94
C ARG A 162 -9.92 -11.54 -21.03
N GLU A 163 -10.01 -12.72 -21.63
CA GLU A 163 -11.17 -13.58 -21.74
C GLU A 163 -11.70 -14.08 -20.39
N ASN A 164 -10.87 -14.11 -19.35
CA ASN A 164 -11.24 -14.52 -18.00
C ASN A 164 -12.02 -13.45 -17.24
N ILE A 165 -12.05 -12.20 -17.73
CA ILE A 165 -12.81 -11.13 -17.09
C ILE A 165 -14.31 -11.44 -17.22
N PRO A 166 -15.08 -11.54 -16.11
CA PRO A 166 -16.51 -11.82 -16.17
C PRO A 166 -17.25 -10.80 -17.06
N ARG A 167 -17.98 -11.30 -18.06
CA ARG A 167 -18.75 -10.45 -19.00
C ARG A 167 -20.03 -9.86 -18.39
N SER A 168 -20.51 -10.47 -17.32
CA SER A 168 -21.72 -10.05 -16.60
C SER A 168 -21.53 -10.21 -15.09
N GLY A 169 -22.41 -9.57 -14.32
CA GLY A 169 -22.33 -9.56 -12.86
C GLY A 169 -21.29 -8.59 -12.31
N THR A 170 -20.98 -8.78 -11.03
CA THR A 170 -19.93 -8.10 -10.28
C THR A 170 -18.87 -9.11 -9.87
N TYR A 171 -17.68 -8.63 -9.55
CA TYR A 171 -16.53 -9.44 -9.17
C TYR A 171 -15.58 -8.64 -8.28
N ILE A 172 -14.72 -9.37 -7.56
CA ILE A 172 -13.62 -8.80 -6.80
C ILE A 172 -12.32 -9.09 -7.55
N VAL A 173 -11.51 -8.09 -7.84
CA VAL A 173 -10.17 -8.25 -8.40
C VAL A 173 -9.16 -8.26 -7.25
N ILE A 174 -8.28 -9.26 -7.24
CA ILE A 174 -7.10 -9.28 -6.37
C ILE A 174 -5.84 -9.30 -7.23
N ALA A 175 -4.82 -8.56 -6.80
CA ALA A 175 -3.53 -8.55 -7.47
C ALA A 175 -2.38 -8.46 -6.47
N ASN A 176 -1.18 -8.83 -6.89
CA ASN A 176 0.03 -8.48 -6.14
C ASN A 176 0.24 -6.96 -6.13
N HIS A 177 0.93 -6.47 -5.10
CA HIS A 177 1.16 -5.05 -4.87
C HIS A 177 2.64 -4.72 -4.92
N LEU A 178 3.06 -3.78 -5.75
CA LEU A 178 4.44 -3.35 -5.90
C LEU A 178 4.58 -1.82 -5.91
N GLY A 179 3.51 -1.10 -6.22
CA GLY A 179 3.48 0.36 -6.25
C GLY A 179 2.14 0.93 -6.71
N TRP A 180 2.12 2.20 -7.11
CA TRP A 180 0.88 2.87 -7.52
C TRP A 180 0.46 2.51 -8.94
N LEU A 181 1.43 2.14 -9.78
CA LEU A 181 1.18 1.74 -11.15
C LEU A 181 0.28 0.50 -11.25
N ASP A 182 0.19 -0.30 -10.17
CA ASP A 182 -0.68 -1.47 -10.11
C ASP A 182 -2.15 -1.08 -10.29
N ALA A 183 -2.63 -0.10 -9.52
CA ALA A 183 -4.01 0.35 -9.57
C ALA A 183 -4.38 0.94 -10.95
N LEU A 184 -3.45 1.66 -11.55
CA LEU A 184 -3.59 2.21 -12.89
C LEU A 184 -3.57 1.11 -13.97
N THR A 185 -2.77 0.07 -13.78
CA THR A 185 -2.73 -1.10 -14.66
C THR A 185 -4.07 -1.84 -14.61
N ILE A 186 -4.64 -2.06 -13.42
CA ILE A 186 -5.99 -2.63 -13.26
C ILE A 186 -7.05 -1.77 -13.97
N LEU A 187 -7.05 -0.44 -13.75
CA LEU A 187 -7.97 0.50 -14.41
C LEU A 187 -7.89 0.43 -15.95
N MET A 188 -6.69 0.26 -16.49
CA MET A 188 -6.45 0.17 -17.93
C MET A 188 -6.88 -1.19 -18.50
N VAL A 189 -6.53 -2.28 -17.81
CA VAL A 189 -6.74 -3.65 -18.28
C VAL A 189 -8.22 -4.01 -18.29
N PHE A 190 -8.96 -3.65 -17.25
CA PHE A 190 -10.35 -4.04 -17.08
C PHE A 190 -11.32 -3.15 -17.87
N PRO A 191 -12.54 -3.66 -18.17
CA PRO A 191 -13.55 -2.89 -18.88
C PRO A 191 -13.97 -1.66 -18.06
N ILE A 192 -14.56 -0.70 -18.76
CA ILE A 192 -15.05 0.53 -18.15
C ILE A 192 -16.23 0.28 -17.20
N GLU A 193 -17.01 -0.77 -17.49
CA GLU A 193 -18.16 -1.22 -16.70
C GLU A 193 -18.15 -2.77 -16.57
N PRO A 194 -18.46 -3.34 -15.39
CA PRO A 194 -18.79 -2.65 -14.13
C PRO A 194 -17.63 -1.79 -13.63
N ARG A 195 -17.93 -0.57 -13.18
CA ARG A 195 -16.91 0.37 -12.69
C ARG A 195 -16.17 -0.28 -11.51
N ILE A 196 -14.85 -0.26 -11.58
CA ILE A 196 -13.97 -0.77 -10.53
C ILE A 196 -13.80 0.29 -9.45
N HIS A 197 -13.95 -0.15 -8.20
CA HIS A 197 -13.73 0.62 -6.99
C HIS A 197 -12.54 0.04 -6.24
N MET A 198 -11.43 0.78 -6.19
CA MET A 198 -10.21 0.38 -5.53
C MET A 198 -10.34 0.55 -4.02
N LEU A 199 -10.12 -0.51 -3.25
CA LEU A 199 -9.93 -0.42 -1.81
C LEU A 199 -8.48 0.02 -1.56
N ALA A 200 -8.29 1.23 -1.05
CA ALA A 200 -6.96 1.78 -0.81
C ALA A 200 -6.93 2.69 0.42
N ASP A 201 -5.78 2.75 1.08
CA ASP A 201 -5.53 3.71 2.17
C ASP A 201 -5.15 5.08 1.56
N PRO A 202 -6.01 6.11 1.71
CA PRO A 202 -5.75 7.41 1.09
C PRO A 202 -4.75 8.27 1.86
N THR A 203 -4.26 7.85 3.03
CA THR A 203 -3.41 8.70 3.90
C THR A 203 -2.18 9.25 3.19
N GLY A 204 -1.52 8.44 2.35
CA GLY A 204 -0.41 8.89 1.51
C GLY A 204 -0.87 9.82 0.37
N MET A 205 -1.97 9.48 -0.29
CA MET A 205 -2.58 10.18 -1.43
C MET A 205 -3.06 11.60 -1.09
N MET A 206 -3.69 11.76 0.07
CA MET A 206 -4.27 13.03 0.50
C MET A 206 -3.26 14.15 0.69
N ARG A 207 -2.01 13.81 0.99
CA ARG A 207 -0.94 14.79 1.21
C ARG A 207 -0.43 15.42 -0.07
N ARG A 208 -0.71 14.84 -1.25
CA ARG A 208 -0.35 15.40 -2.56
C ARG A 208 -1.63 15.91 -3.24
N LYS A 209 -1.88 17.23 -3.15
CA LYS A 209 -3.14 17.88 -3.57
C LYS A 209 -3.62 17.49 -4.98
N ALA A 210 -2.69 17.37 -5.93
CA ALA A 210 -3.02 16.99 -7.31
C ALA A 210 -3.49 15.53 -7.43
N GLU A 211 -2.81 14.60 -6.76
CA GLU A 211 -3.20 13.18 -6.73
C GLU A 211 -4.55 13.01 -6.02
N TRP A 212 -4.73 13.71 -4.90
CA TRP A 212 -6.00 13.71 -4.18
C TRP A 212 -7.16 14.25 -5.03
N ALA A 213 -6.95 15.35 -5.75
CA ALA A 213 -7.94 15.89 -6.67
C ALA A 213 -8.26 14.90 -7.81
N PHE A 214 -7.25 14.27 -8.39
CA PHE A 214 -7.41 13.26 -9.43
C PHE A 214 -8.24 12.06 -8.94
N ILE A 215 -7.96 11.54 -7.76
CA ILE A 215 -8.68 10.42 -7.13
C ILE A 215 -10.14 10.77 -6.88
N ARG A 216 -10.40 11.94 -6.31
CA ARG A 216 -11.76 12.42 -6.06
C ARG A 216 -12.55 12.57 -7.35
N ALA A 217 -11.90 13.08 -8.40
CA ALA A 217 -12.52 13.22 -9.72
C ALA A 217 -12.75 11.85 -10.40
N ALA A 218 -11.82 10.90 -10.25
CA ALA A 218 -11.97 9.55 -10.79
C ALA A 218 -13.16 8.83 -10.13
N GLY A 219 -13.40 9.05 -8.84
CA GLY A 219 -14.60 8.55 -8.16
C GLY A 219 -14.66 7.03 -8.13
N GLY A 220 -13.56 6.36 -7.81
CA GLY A 220 -13.45 4.90 -7.81
C GLY A 220 -12.53 4.38 -6.71
N ILE A 221 -12.47 5.07 -5.57
CA ILE A 221 -11.76 4.61 -4.38
C ILE A 221 -12.76 4.44 -3.25
N ILE A 222 -12.72 3.30 -2.58
CA ILE A 222 -13.34 3.08 -1.28
C ILE A 222 -12.22 3.22 -0.25
N PRO A 223 -12.18 4.31 0.54
CA PRO A 223 -11.15 4.54 1.54
C PRO A 223 -11.07 3.38 2.54
N VAL A 224 -9.88 2.81 2.70
CA VAL A 224 -9.57 1.87 3.78
C VAL A 224 -8.72 2.61 4.79
N GLU A 225 -9.31 2.95 5.92
CA GLU A 225 -8.53 3.40 7.06
C GLU A 225 -7.74 2.19 7.60
N ARG A 226 -6.42 2.30 7.85
CA ARG A 226 -5.65 1.21 8.49
C ARG A 226 -5.80 1.23 10.02
N SER A 227 -6.19 2.37 10.58
CA SER A 227 -6.40 2.67 12.00
C SER A 227 -7.82 2.42 12.50
N ILE A 228 -8.62 1.60 11.80
CA ILE A 228 -10.09 1.60 11.87
C ILE A 228 -10.68 1.65 13.29
N LYS A 229 -11.59 2.62 13.49
CA LYS A 229 -12.56 2.67 14.60
C LYS A 229 -13.82 1.80 14.39
N ASP A 230 -14.26 1.56 13.15
CA ASP A 230 -15.38 0.65 12.81
C ASP A 230 -15.11 -0.22 11.53
N PRO A 231 -14.62 -1.47 11.66
CA PRO A 231 -14.42 -2.38 10.54
C PRO A 231 -15.71 -2.71 9.77
N GLN A 232 -16.87 -2.60 10.42
CA GLN A 232 -18.15 -2.93 9.82
C GLN A 232 -18.58 -1.91 8.75
N ALA A 233 -18.16 -0.65 8.87
CA ALA A 233 -18.45 0.38 7.88
C ALA A 233 -17.87 0.05 6.50
N LEU A 234 -16.62 -0.45 6.47
CA LEU A 234 -15.97 -0.88 5.23
C LEU A 234 -16.70 -2.08 4.61
N PHE A 235 -17.07 -3.06 5.42
CA PHE A 235 -17.82 -4.23 4.97
C PHE A 235 -19.17 -3.86 4.37
N ARG A 236 -19.93 -2.97 5.03
CA ARG A 236 -21.20 -2.43 4.50
C ARG A 236 -20.97 -1.76 3.15
N ARG A 237 -19.97 -0.89 3.04
CA ARG A 237 -19.71 -0.14 1.80
C ARG A 237 -19.30 -1.03 0.64
N VAL A 238 -18.43 -2.01 0.88
CA VAL A 238 -18.06 -3.01 -0.13
C VAL A 238 -19.27 -3.83 -0.56
N GLY A 239 -20.07 -4.29 0.41
CA GLY A 239 -21.32 -4.98 0.15
C GLY A 239 -22.28 -4.17 -0.73
N ASP A 240 -22.48 -2.88 -0.41
CA ASP A 240 -23.32 -1.97 -1.20
C ASP A 240 -22.79 -1.77 -2.62
N CYS A 241 -21.47 -1.62 -2.78
CA CYS A 241 -20.84 -1.51 -4.09
C CYS A 241 -21.14 -2.73 -4.97
N LEU A 242 -20.95 -3.93 -4.42
CA LEU A 242 -21.20 -5.19 -5.12
C LEU A 242 -22.70 -5.36 -5.43
N LYS A 243 -23.60 -5.04 -4.49
CA LYS A 243 -25.06 -5.07 -4.69
C LYS A 243 -25.51 -4.09 -5.78
N LEU A 244 -24.90 -2.91 -5.85
CA LEU A 244 -25.15 -1.91 -6.90
C LEU A 244 -24.45 -2.26 -8.24
N GLY A 245 -23.90 -3.47 -8.36
CA GLY A 245 -23.31 -4.00 -9.58
C GLY A 245 -21.95 -3.39 -9.96
N GLY A 246 -21.30 -2.66 -9.04
CA GLY A 246 -19.91 -2.22 -9.19
C GLY A 246 -18.95 -3.36 -8.87
N ALA A 247 -17.75 -3.32 -9.43
CA ALA A 247 -16.68 -4.26 -9.10
C ALA A 247 -15.74 -3.64 -8.05
N VAL A 248 -15.08 -4.47 -7.25
CA VAL A 248 -14.10 -4.02 -6.26
C VAL A 248 -12.72 -4.55 -6.64
N ALA A 249 -11.68 -3.74 -6.51
CA ALA A 249 -10.30 -4.18 -6.66
C ALA A 249 -9.53 -3.89 -5.38
N LEU A 250 -8.64 -4.79 -4.96
CA LEU A 250 -7.78 -4.58 -3.80
C LEU A 250 -6.50 -5.41 -3.90
N PHE A 251 -5.52 -5.01 -3.11
CA PHE A 251 -4.25 -5.72 -2.96
C PHE A 251 -4.19 -6.42 -1.60
N PRO A 252 -4.40 -7.75 -1.54
CA PRO A 252 -4.61 -8.47 -0.29
C PRO A 252 -3.35 -8.54 0.60
N GLU A 253 -2.16 -8.22 0.06
CA GLU A 253 -0.92 -8.03 0.81
C GLU A 253 -1.01 -6.87 1.81
N GLY A 254 -1.74 -5.81 1.46
CA GLY A 254 -1.96 -4.64 2.31
C GLY A 254 -0.72 -3.74 2.52
N ASP A 255 0.41 -4.05 1.88
CA ASP A 255 1.60 -3.22 1.73
C ASP A 255 2.25 -3.57 0.37
N PHE A 256 3.18 -2.75 -0.12
CA PHE A 256 3.90 -3.05 -1.37
C PHE A 256 4.89 -4.18 -1.13
N GLY A 257 4.97 -5.18 -1.99
CA GLY A 257 5.99 -6.22 -1.97
C GLY A 257 7.41 -5.64 -2.15
N PRO A 258 8.43 -6.28 -1.56
CA PRO A 258 9.80 -5.77 -1.58
C PRO A 258 10.44 -5.89 -2.96
N ARG A 259 10.03 -6.87 -3.79
CA ARG A 259 10.59 -7.14 -5.13
C ARG A 259 9.53 -7.75 -6.06
N GLU A 260 9.78 -7.63 -7.35
CA GLU A 260 8.99 -8.32 -8.39
C GLU A 260 9.04 -9.83 -8.19
N GLY A 261 7.92 -10.52 -8.41
CA GLY A 261 7.83 -11.98 -8.25
C GLY A 261 7.71 -12.49 -6.80
N GLU A 262 7.88 -11.63 -5.80
CA GLU A 262 7.70 -11.99 -4.38
C GLU A 262 6.33 -11.51 -3.87
N LEU A 263 5.59 -12.41 -3.20
CA LEU A 263 4.30 -12.10 -2.56
C LEU A 263 4.46 -12.00 -1.04
N LEU A 264 3.84 -10.99 -0.45
CA LEU A 264 3.57 -10.94 0.98
C LEU A 264 2.35 -11.82 1.33
N PRO A 265 2.19 -12.21 2.60
CA PRO A 265 1.01 -12.96 3.05
C PRO A 265 -0.30 -12.22 2.80
N PHE A 266 -1.29 -12.92 2.26
CA PHE A 266 -2.61 -12.34 1.98
C PHE A 266 -3.46 -12.22 3.23
N LYS A 267 -4.08 -11.05 3.42
CA LYS A 267 -5.11 -10.78 4.43
C LYS A 267 -6.47 -11.33 3.97
N LYS A 268 -7.36 -11.62 4.94
CA LYS A 268 -8.69 -12.24 4.72
C LYS A 268 -9.76 -11.32 4.14
N GLY A 269 -9.52 -10.00 4.04
CA GLY A 269 -10.57 -9.02 3.69
C GLY A 269 -11.32 -9.33 2.40
N PHE A 270 -10.60 -9.63 1.31
CA PHE A 270 -11.22 -9.98 0.04
C PHE A 270 -12.05 -11.27 0.10
N ALA A 271 -11.58 -12.25 0.87
CA ALA A 271 -12.24 -13.53 1.01
C ALA A 271 -13.57 -13.39 1.76
N HIS A 272 -13.60 -12.55 2.80
CA HIS A 272 -14.85 -12.20 3.45
C HIS A 272 -15.84 -11.53 2.48
N PHE A 273 -15.39 -10.53 1.71
CA PHE A 273 -16.26 -9.85 0.74
C PHE A 273 -16.79 -10.82 -0.33
N ALA A 274 -15.95 -11.73 -0.82
CA ALA A 274 -16.31 -12.70 -1.84
C ALA A 274 -17.35 -13.71 -1.34
N VAL A 275 -17.13 -14.28 -0.14
CA VAL A 275 -18.03 -15.27 0.47
C VAL A 275 -19.35 -14.61 0.88
N SER A 276 -19.31 -13.47 1.58
CA SER A 276 -20.53 -12.78 2.01
C SER A 276 -21.33 -12.20 0.85
N GLY A 277 -20.66 -11.77 -0.22
CA GLY A 277 -21.32 -11.24 -1.42
C GLY A 277 -21.74 -12.31 -2.43
N GLY A 278 -21.28 -13.56 -2.29
CA GLY A 278 -21.47 -14.60 -3.31
C GLY A 278 -20.86 -14.24 -4.67
N VAL A 279 -19.79 -13.44 -4.68
CA VAL A 279 -19.16 -12.93 -5.92
C VAL A 279 -17.82 -13.63 -6.21
N PRO A 280 -17.49 -13.86 -7.49
CA PRO A 280 -16.22 -14.49 -7.84
C PRO A 280 -15.03 -13.54 -7.63
N VAL A 281 -13.86 -14.15 -7.38
CA VAL A 281 -12.58 -13.44 -7.25
C VAL A 281 -11.77 -13.64 -8.52
N VAL A 282 -11.37 -12.55 -9.19
CA VAL A 282 -10.52 -12.55 -10.38
C VAL A 282 -9.07 -12.26 -9.96
N PRO A 283 -8.18 -13.27 -9.97
CA PRO A 283 -6.79 -13.08 -9.60
C PRO A 283 -5.99 -12.47 -10.76
N VAL A 284 -5.05 -11.58 -10.44
CA VAL A 284 -4.18 -10.92 -11.42
C VAL A 284 -2.73 -10.96 -10.93
N GLY A 285 -1.82 -11.43 -11.77
CA GLY A 285 -0.37 -11.29 -11.59
C GLY A 285 0.16 -10.12 -12.41
N LEU A 286 0.79 -9.16 -11.74
CA LEU A 286 1.42 -7.98 -12.34
C LEU A 286 2.94 -8.11 -12.25
N SER A 287 3.63 -7.71 -13.31
CA SER A 287 5.09 -7.62 -13.31
C SER A 287 5.63 -6.45 -14.13
N GLY A 288 6.82 -5.98 -13.76
CA GLY A 288 7.51 -4.87 -14.41
C GLY A 288 6.94 -3.50 -14.03
N VAL A 289 6.30 -3.41 -12.87
CA VAL A 289 5.59 -2.24 -12.34
C VAL A 289 6.34 -1.56 -11.19
N LYS A 290 7.33 -2.22 -10.58
CA LYS A 290 8.08 -1.72 -9.43
C LYS A 290 9.18 -0.72 -9.83
N ASP A 291 9.97 -1.05 -10.84
CA ASP A 291 11.05 -0.19 -11.35
C ASP A 291 10.80 0.13 -12.83
N VAL A 292 10.39 1.36 -13.10
CA VAL A 292 9.77 1.74 -14.38
C VAL A 292 10.52 2.85 -15.09
N TRP A 293 10.53 2.77 -16.42
CA TRP A 293 11.16 3.74 -17.31
C TRP A 293 10.39 3.81 -18.63
N LEU A 294 10.69 4.81 -19.46
CA LEU A 294 9.98 4.99 -20.72
C LEU A 294 10.20 3.79 -21.64
N GLY A 295 9.12 3.17 -22.11
CA GLY A 295 9.12 1.97 -22.94
C GLY A 295 9.26 0.66 -22.17
N LYS A 296 9.28 0.68 -20.82
CA LYS A 296 9.28 -0.52 -19.97
C LYS A 296 8.11 -1.43 -20.32
N ARG A 297 8.36 -2.75 -20.38
CA ARG A 297 7.31 -3.75 -20.53
C ARG A 297 6.62 -3.98 -19.19
N ILE A 298 5.29 -3.86 -19.18
CA ILE A 298 4.42 -4.18 -18.06
C ILE A 298 3.56 -5.36 -18.48
N VAL A 299 3.54 -6.42 -17.66
CA VAL A 299 2.73 -7.62 -17.93
C VAL A 299 1.62 -7.74 -16.91
N ALA A 300 0.41 -8.02 -17.39
CA ALA A 300 -0.73 -8.37 -16.57
C ALA A 300 -1.31 -9.73 -17.00
N ASN A 301 -1.23 -10.72 -16.11
CA ASN A 301 -1.76 -12.06 -16.30
C ASN A 301 -3.06 -12.19 -15.51
N ILE A 302 -4.19 -12.34 -16.18
CA ILE A 302 -5.51 -12.44 -15.55
C ILE A 302 -5.90 -13.91 -15.50
N GLY A 303 -6.09 -14.45 -14.28
CA GLY A 303 -6.50 -15.83 -14.10
C GLY A 303 -8.01 -16.04 -14.20
N ALA A 304 -8.42 -17.30 -14.29
CA ALA A 304 -9.81 -17.69 -14.25
C ALA A 304 -10.49 -17.23 -12.95
N PRO A 305 -11.74 -16.74 -12.98
CA PRO A 305 -12.45 -16.33 -11.78
C PRO A 305 -12.66 -17.52 -10.82
N ILE A 306 -12.33 -17.32 -9.54
CA ILE A 306 -12.52 -18.28 -8.47
C ILE A 306 -13.93 -18.10 -7.90
N PRO A 307 -14.82 -19.09 -8.01
CA PRO A 307 -16.16 -19.00 -7.42
C PRO A 307 -16.08 -19.05 -5.90
N SER A 308 -16.87 -18.20 -5.21
CA SER A 308 -16.94 -18.16 -3.75
C SER A 308 -18.02 -19.06 -3.14
N SER A 309 -18.95 -19.55 -3.96
CA SER A 309 -20.07 -20.38 -3.50
C SER A 309 -19.59 -21.66 -2.81
N GLY A 310 -20.12 -21.92 -1.62
CA GLY A 310 -19.81 -23.12 -0.83
C GLY A 310 -18.41 -23.14 -0.21
N ARG A 311 -17.67 -22.02 -0.23
CA ARG A 311 -16.32 -21.93 0.33
C ARG A 311 -16.28 -21.16 1.63
N THR A 312 -15.38 -21.56 2.50
CA THR A 312 -15.01 -20.81 3.70
C THR A 312 -14.10 -19.62 3.35
N VAL A 313 -14.00 -18.67 4.28
CA VAL A 313 -13.11 -17.50 4.12
C VAL A 313 -11.64 -17.92 4.01
N ASP A 314 -11.23 -18.96 4.76
CA ASP A 314 -9.84 -19.41 4.76
C ASP A 314 -9.46 -20.14 3.47
N GLU A 315 -10.35 -21.00 2.95
CA GLU A 315 -10.17 -21.61 1.63
C GLU A 315 -10.10 -20.55 0.53
N MET A 316 -10.97 -19.52 0.59
CA MET A 316 -10.93 -18.43 -0.39
C MET A 316 -9.65 -17.61 -0.31
N ARG A 317 -9.11 -17.40 0.89
CA ARG A 317 -7.82 -16.72 1.09
C ARG A 317 -6.69 -17.51 0.44
N GLU A 318 -6.64 -18.81 0.69
CA GLU A 318 -5.59 -19.71 0.18
C GLU A 318 -5.65 -19.84 -1.34
N LEU A 319 -6.83 -20.11 -1.89
CA LEU A 319 -7.03 -20.18 -3.34
C LEU A 319 -6.67 -18.86 -4.04
N GLY A 320 -7.02 -17.72 -3.45
CA GLY A 320 -6.66 -16.42 -3.97
C GLY A 320 -5.14 -16.20 -4.00
N ALA A 321 -4.44 -16.55 -2.91
CA ALA A 321 -2.99 -16.45 -2.82
C ALA A 321 -2.29 -17.36 -3.84
N GLU A 322 -2.69 -18.64 -3.90
CA GLU A 322 -2.14 -19.59 -4.86
C GLU A 322 -2.39 -19.18 -6.31
N ALA A 323 -3.58 -18.66 -6.62
CA ALA A 323 -3.91 -18.26 -7.98
C ALA A 323 -3.10 -17.05 -8.42
N VAL A 324 -2.91 -16.04 -7.56
CA VAL A 324 -2.02 -14.91 -7.87
C VAL A 324 -0.58 -15.38 -8.02
N ALA A 325 -0.09 -16.25 -7.13
CA ALA A 325 1.27 -16.80 -7.21
C ALA A 325 1.54 -17.51 -8.55
N LYS A 326 0.60 -18.32 -9.04
CA LYS A 326 0.69 -19.01 -10.34
C LYS A 326 0.69 -18.05 -11.55
N LEU A 327 0.20 -16.83 -11.37
CA LEU A 327 0.13 -15.82 -12.44
C LEU A 327 1.36 -14.90 -12.46
N LEU A 328 2.20 -14.92 -11.42
CA LEU A 328 3.43 -14.14 -11.41
C LEU A 328 4.44 -14.75 -12.38
N PRO A 329 4.88 -14.02 -13.41
CA PRO A 329 5.92 -14.52 -14.29
C PRO A 329 7.26 -14.53 -13.54
N GLU A 330 8.16 -15.42 -13.95
CA GLU A 330 9.55 -15.35 -13.55
C GLU A 330 10.14 -14.02 -14.06
N TYR A 331 10.49 -13.13 -13.14
CA TYR A 331 10.86 -11.76 -13.49
C TYR A 331 12.37 -11.60 -13.57
N HIS A 332 12.83 -11.19 -14.75
CA HIS A 332 14.21 -10.76 -14.97
C HIS A 332 14.21 -9.30 -15.42
N GLU A 333 14.89 -8.45 -14.65
CA GLU A 333 15.03 -7.04 -14.97
C GLU A 333 15.81 -6.87 -16.29
N PRO A 334 15.22 -6.26 -17.33
CA PRO A 334 15.92 -6.06 -18.59
C PRO A 334 17.21 -5.25 -18.41
N SER A 335 18.27 -5.70 -19.08
CA SER A 335 19.51 -4.95 -19.22
C SER A 335 19.36 -3.81 -20.23
N GLY A 336 20.24 -2.81 -20.15
CA GLY A 336 20.26 -1.68 -21.08
C GLY A 336 19.79 -0.34 -20.50
N PRO A 337 19.60 0.68 -21.35
CA PRO A 337 19.26 2.02 -20.92
C PRO A 337 17.86 2.09 -20.31
N LYS A 338 17.75 2.81 -19.19
CA LYS A 338 16.50 3.05 -18.46
C LYS A 338 16.13 4.54 -18.47
N PRO A 339 15.65 5.07 -19.60
CA PRO A 339 15.35 6.50 -19.77
C PRO A 339 14.28 6.98 -18.79
N LEU A 340 14.51 8.13 -18.15
CA LEU A 340 13.60 8.74 -17.18
C LEU A 340 13.29 7.87 -15.95
N ARG A 341 14.03 6.78 -15.71
CA ARG A 341 13.79 5.82 -14.61
C ARG A 341 13.58 6.49 -13.26
N ARG A 342 14.50 7.38 -12.85
CA ARG A 342 14.41 8.05 -11.53
C ARG A 342 13.12 8.87 -11.38
N TRP A 343 12.69 9.52 -12.45
CA TRP A 343 11.48 10.35 -12.44
C TRP A 343 10.22 9.49 -12.49
N LEU A 344 10.15 8.50 -13.39
CA LEU A 344 9.00 7.61 -13.54
C LEU A 344 8.83 6.68 -12.34
N THR A 345 9.89 6.04 -11.84
CA THR A 345 9.83 5.21 -10.63
C THR A 345 9.50 6.04 -9.38
N GLY A 346 9.86 7.31 -9.33
CA GLY A 346 9.49 8.19 -8.21
C GLY A 346 8.06 8.73 -8.29
N LEU A 347 7.44 8.68 -9.47
CA LEU A 347 6.07 9.11 -9.72
C LEU A 347 5.05 8.03 -9.29
N PHE A 348 5.40 6.75 -9.43
CA PHE A 348 4.57 5.59 -9.09
C PHE A 348 5.02 4.90 -7.80
#